data_AF-A0A963NW74-F1
#
_entry.id   AF-A0A963NW74-F1
#
_cell.length_a   1.000
_cell.length_b   1.000
_cell.length_c   1.000
_cell.angle_alpha   90.00
_cell.angle_beta   90.00
_cell.angle_gamma   90.00
#
_symmetry.space_group_name_H-M   'P 1'
#
loop_
_entity.id
_entity.type
_entity.pdbx_description
1 polymer ?
#
loop_
_entity_poly.entity_id
_entity_poly.type
_entity_poly.pdbx_seq_one_letter_code
_entity_poly.pdbx_strand_id
1 'polypeptide(L)'
;MGVVALSLVASACGGKKADESGDSGPTLAEKGLTAQDGESGLADAGDPQRGGTLIYGVEADTDSYCLSEGQLAISGMMVVRAFYDTLVVPNAEGDYVPYLAKSIDHNDAYDEWTLTLR
;
A
#
# COMPACT_ATOMS: atom_id res chain seq x y z
N MET A 1 -6.05 -49.54 22.62
CA MET A 1 -5.12 -48.67 21.87
C MET A 1 -5.68 -48.50 20.46
N GLY A 2 -6.56 -47.53 20.25
CA GLY A 2 -7.08 -47.17 18.94
C GLY A 2 -6.53 -45.81 18.57
N VAL A 3 -5.63 -45.76 17.58
CA VAL A 3 -5.03 -44.52 17.09
C VAL A 3 -6.02 -43.86 16.14
N VAL A 4 -6.66 -42.77 16.58
CA VAL A 4 -7.40 -41.85 15.70
C VAL A 4 -6.38 -40.95 15.03
N ALA A 5 -6.07 -41.23 13.77
CA ALA A 5 -5.23 -40.37 12.93
C ALA A 5 -6.05 -39.13 12.52
N LEU A 6 -5.82 -38.02 13.23
CA LEU A 6 -6.40 -36.72 12.93
C LEU A 6 -5.51 -36.02 11.88
N SER A 7 -5.78 -36.27 10.60
CA SER A 7 -5.10 -35.61 9.48
C SER A 7 -5.67 -34.20 9.28
N LEU A 8 -5.20 -33.21 10.04
CA LEU A 8 -5.39 -31.79 9.68
C LEU A 8 -4.46 -31.45 8.52
N VAL A 9 -4.97 -31.51 7.29
CA VAL A 9 -4.33 -30.90 6.13
C VAL A 9 -4.68 -29.41 6.16
N ALA A 10 -3.76 -28.60 6.69
CA ALA A 10 -3.80 -27.15 6.60
C ALA A 10 -3.60 -26.71 5.14
N SER A 11 -4.70 -26.42 4.43
CA SER A 11 -4.67 -25.64 3.19
C SER A 11 -4.98 -24.18 3.52
N ALA A 12 -4.07 -23.56 4.27
CA ALA A 12 -4.01 -22.11 4.43
C ALA A 12 -3.13 -21.53 3.31
N CYS A 13 -3.66 -21.57 2.10
CA CYS A 13 -3.30 -20.71 0.98
C CYS A 13 -4.57 -20.60 0.13
N GLY A 14 -5.11 -19.40 -0.02
CA GLY A 14 -6.32 -19.10 -0.80
C GLY A 14 -6.14 -19.30 -2.31
N GLY A 15 -5.70 -20.49 -2.72
CA GLY A 15 -5.78 -20.96 -4.10
C GLY A 15 -7.14 -21.58 -4.31
N LYS A 16 -8.07 -20.82 -4.89
CA LYS A 16 -9.33 -21.33 -5.42
C LYS A 16 -9.00 -22.49 -6.36
N LYS A 17 -9.33 -23.73 -5.96
CA LYS A 17 -9.39 -24.85 -6.90
C LYS A 17 -10.44 -24.47 -7.94
N ALA A 18 -9.97 -24.26 -9.17
CA ALA A 18 -10.82 -23.99 -10.31
C ALA A 18 -11.64 -25.24 -10.59
N ASP A 19 -12.97 -25.11 -10.48
CA ASP A 19 -13.87 -25.95 -11.23
C ASP A 19 -13.58 -25.73 -12.72
N GLU A 20 -13.40 -26.82 -13.46
CA GLU A 20 -13.22 -26.83 -14.90
C GLU A 20 -14.51 -26.33 -15.57
N SER A 21 -14.61 -25.01 -15.79
CA SER A 21 -15.50 -24.37 -16.76
C SER A 21 -15.23 -22.86 -16.83
N GLY A 22 -14.78 -22.39 -18.00
CA GLY A 22 -14.93 -20.98 -18.39
C GLY A 22 -13.63 -20.19 -18.53
N ASP A 23 -13.26 -19.96 -19.79
CA ASP A 23 -12.40 -18.91 -20.33
C ASP A 23 -11.23 -18.44 -19.45
N SER A 24 -10.05 -19.00 -19.71
CA SER A 24 -8.79 -18.49 -19.19
C SER A 24 -8.44 -17.18 -19.91
N GLY A 25 -9.00 -16.07 -19.43
CA GLY A 25 -8.55 -14.75 -19.85
C GLY A 25 -7.03 -14.60 -19.67
N PRO A 26 -6.38 -13.69 -20.42
CA PRO A 26 -4.92 -13.59 -20.43
C PRO A 26 -4.38 -13.32 -19.02
N THR A 27 -3.30 -14.02 -18.68
CA THR A 27 -2.54 -13.90 -17.44
C THR A 27 -1.99 -12.48 -17.26
N LEU A 28 -1.65 -12.10 -16.02
CA LEU A 28 -1.08 -10.77 -15.73
C LEU A 28 0.19 -10.49 -16.55
N ALA A 29 1.03 -11.51 -16.74
CA ALA A 29 2.22 -11.42 -17.58
C ALA A 29 1.88 -11.22 -19.07
N GLU A 30 0.86 -11.90 -19.60
CA GLU A 30 0.39 -11.70 -20.98
C GLU A 30 -0.23 -10.30 -21.20
N LYS A 31 -0.70 -9.66 -20.13
CA LYS A 31 -1.14 -8.26 -20.13
C LYS A 31 -0.02 -7.25 -19.91
N GLY A 32 1.23 -7.71 -19.79
CA GLY A 32 2.39 -6.86 -19.53
C GLY A 32 2.47 -6.33 -18.09
N LEU A 33 1.60 -6.77 -17.19
CA LEU A 33 1.53 -6.30 -15.80
C LEU A 33 2.56 -7.05 -14.95
N THR A 34 3.83 -6.64 -15.03
CA THR A 34 4.92 -7.22 -14.22
C THR A 34 5.20 -6.37 -12.99
N ALA A 35 5.74 -6.98 -11.93
CA ALA A 35 6.11 -6.27 -10.69
C ALA A 35 7.20 -5.20 -10.90
N GLN A 36 7.88 -5.21 -12.05
CA GLN A 36 8.92 -4.24 -12.41
C GLN A 36 8.34 -2.93 -12.96
N ASP A 37 7.09 -2.93 -13.42
CA ASP A 37 6.47 -1.82 -14.18
C ASP A 37 5.64 -0.86 -13.31
N GLY A 38 5.78 -0.94 -11.97
CA GLY A 38 5.08 -0.07 -11.02
C GLY A 38 3.56 -0.30 -10.94
N GLU A 39 2.86 0.63 -10.30
CA GLU A 39 1.46 0.46 -9.85
C GLU A 39 0.44 0.37 -11.01
N SER A 40 0.78 0.84 -12.21
CA SER A 40 -0.07 0.69 -13.41
C SER A 40 0.35 -0.46 -14.32
N GLY A 41 1.61 -0.92 -14.26
CA GLY A 41 2.11 -2.07 -15.01
C GLY A 41 1.98 -1.99 -16.54
N LEU A 42 1.59 -0.86 -17.11
CA LEU A 42 1.28 -0.72 -18.53
C LEU A 42 2.27 0.25 -19.17
N ALA A 43 3.03 -0.24 -20.15
CA ALA A 43 3.93 0.58 -20.97
C ALA A 43 3.19 1.69 -21.76
N ASP A 44 1.88 1.52 -21.96
CA ASP A 44 0.98 2.50 -22.55
C ASP A 44 -0.29 2.61 -21.68
N ALA A 45 -0.21 3.42 -20.63
CA ALA A 45 -1.34 3.71 -19.75
C ALA A 45 -2.35 4.71 -20.36
N GLY A 46 -2.12 5.15 -21.61
CA GLY A 46 -2.89 6.20 -22.27
C GLY A 46 -2.75 7.59 -21.63
N ASP A 47 -3.53 8.54 -22.11
CA ASP A 47 -3.55 9.90 -21.57
C ASP A 47 -4.33 9.94 -20.23
N PRO A 48 -3.84 10.63 -19.19
CA PRO A 48 -4.53 10.77 -17.90
C PRO A 48 -5.95 11.33 -18.06
N GLN A 49 -6.94 10.59 -17.56
CA GLN A 49 -8.33 11.01 -17.58
C GLN A 49 -8.69 11.73 -16.28
N ARG A 50 -9.31 12.92 -16.39
CA ARG A 50 -9.72 13.69 -15.22
C ARG A 50 -11.13 13.30 -14.78
N GLY A 51 -11.26 12.97 -13.51
CA GLY A 51 -12.53 12.60 -12.89
C GLY A 51 -12.82 11.10 -12.98
N GLY A 52 -13.61 10.61 -12.03
CA GLY A 52 -13.90 9.20 -11.84
C GLY A 52 -14.11 8.90 -10.35
N THR A 53 -14.54 7.68 -10.05
CA THR A 53 -14.72 7.20 -8.68
C THR A 53 -13.93 5.91 -8.49
N LEU A 54 -13.00 5.92 -7.53
CA LEU A 54 -12.32 4.71 -7.05
C LEU A 54 -13.00 4.27 -5.74
N ILE A 55 -13.52 3.04 -5.71
CA ILE A 55 -14.04 2.41 -4.48
C ILE A 55 -13.02 1.37 -4.06
N TYR A 56 -12.42 1.56 -2.88
CA TYR A 56 -11.39 0.70 -2.33
C TYR A 56 -11.82 0.16 -0.96
N GLY A 57 -11.71 -1.16 -0.77
CA GLY A 57 -11.99 -1.82 0.51
C GLY A 57 -10.72 -1.89 1.36
N VAL A 58 -10.85 -1.60 2.66
CA VAL A 58 -9.76 -1.66 3.64
C VAL A 58 -10.01 -2.80 4.63
N GLU A 59 -8.95 -3.43 5.15
CA GLU A 59 -9.04 -4.66 5.95
C GLU A 59 -9.52 -4.45 7.39
N ALA A 60 -9.43 -3.23 7.91
CA ALA A 60 -9.85 -2.86 9.26
C ALA A 60 -10.31 -1.39 9.32
N ASP A 61 -11.14 -1.08 10.31
CA ASP A 61 -11.48 0.30 10.65
C ASP A 61 -10.50 0.85 11.71
N THR A 62 -10.52 2.16 11.92
CA THR A 62 -9.79 2.84 12.99
C THR A 62 -10.73 3.63 13.89
N ASP A 63 -10.34 3.84 15.14
CA ASP A 63 -11.15 4.51 16.16
C ASP A 63 -11.38 6.01 15.89
N SER A 64 -10.38 6.70 15.33
CA SER A 64 -10.45 8.12 14.99
C SER A 64 -9.45 8.48 13.89
N TYR A 65 -9.81 9.45 13.05
CA TYR A 65 -8.92 10.07 12.06
C TYR A 65 -8.30 11.39 12.54
N CYS A 66 -8.61 11.83 13.76
CA CYS A 66 -7.93 12.96 14.39
C CYS A 66 -6.54 12.51 14.85
N LEU A 67 -5.47 12.92 14.15
CA LEU A 67 -4.12 12.38 14.39
C LEU A 67 -3.58 12.61 15.80
N SER A 68 -4.04 13.61 16.53
CA SER A 68 -3.62 13.85 17.93
C SER A 68 -4.26 12.90 18.94
N GLU A 69 -5.31 12.18 18.55
CA GLU A 69 -6.16 11.38 19.45
C GLU A 69 -6.36 9.93 18.97
N GLY A 70 -6.22 9.65 17.67
CA GLY A 70 -6.51 8.35 17.07
C GLY A 70 -5.35 7.36 17.10
N GLN A 71 -5.69 6.07 17.21
CA GLN A 71 -4.75 4.96 17.06
C GLN A 71 -4.99 4.25 15.74
N LEU A 72 -4.24 4.67 14.71
CA LEU A 72 -4.44 4.19 13.35
C LEU A 72 -4.12 2.70 13.19
N ALA A 73 -5.11 1.92 12.74
CA ALA A 73 -4.85 0.64 12.10
C ALA A 73 -4.03 0.83 10.80
N ILE A 74 -3.43 -0.23 10.25
CA ILE A 74 -2.70 -0.16 8.97
C ILE A 74 -3.61 0.40 7.86
N SER A 75 -4.84 -0.09 7.76
CA SER A 75 -5.91 0.51 6.94
C SER A 75 -6.13 2.00 7.18
N GLY A 76 -6.18 2.42 8.45
CA GLY A 76 -6.35 3.81 8.84
C GLY A 76 -5.22 4.70 8.31
N MET A 77 -3.98 4.19 8.32
CA MET A 77 -2.84 4.87 7.70
C MET A 77 -3.01 5.08 6.19
N MET A 78 -3.63 4.13 5.48
CA MET A 78 -3.94 4.30 4.04
C MET A 78 -4.93 5.44 3.82
N VAL A 79 -5.95 5.52 4.66
CA VAL A 79 -7.02 6.52 4.58
C VAL A 79 -6.48 7.92 4.90
N VAL A 80 -5.76 8.11 6.02
CA VAL A 80 -5.24 9.43 6.40
C VAL A 80 -4.24 9.99 5.40
N ARG A 81 -3.45 9.16 4.73
CA ARG A 81 -2.50 9.60 3.70
C ARG A 81 -3.18 10.18 2.46
N ALA A 82 -4.49 10.01 2.30
CA ALA A 82 -5.25 10.64 1.23
C ALA A 82 -5.62 12.10 1.52
N PHE A 83 -5.51 12.57 2.77
CA PHE A 83 -5.91 13.94 3.15
C PHE A 83 -5.02 14.63 4.19
N TYR A 84 -4.04 13.94 4.78
CA TYR A 84 -2.96 14.53 5.55
C TYR A 84 -1.63 14.26 4.84
N ASP A 85 -0.86 15.33 4.69
CA ASP A 85 0.49 15.27 4.16
C ASP A 85 1.53 15.42 5.28
N THR A 86 2.64 14.71 5.19
CA THR A 86 3.76 14.81 6.14
C THR A 86 4.77 15.88 5.71
N LEU A 87 5.64 16.30 6.64
CA LEU A 87 6.74 17.22 6.31
C LEU A 87 7.79 16.55 5.41
N VAL A 88 8.07 15.26 5.65
CA VAL A 88 9.02 14.42 4.91
C VAL A 88 8.42 13.04 4.62
N VAL A 89 8.90 12.36 3.58
CA VAL A 89 8.49 11.00 3.19
C VAL A 89 9.72 10.15 2.82
N PRO A 90 9.69 8.83 3.01
CA PRO A 90 10.76 7.96 2.50
C PRO A 90 10.73 7.88 0.97
N ASN A 91 11.89 7.88 0.32
CA ASN A 91 12.05 7.53 -1.09
C ASN A 91 12.21 6.00 -1.28
N ALA A 92 12.45 5.55 -2.52
CA ALA A 92 12.61 4.13 -2.84
C ALA A 92 13.88 3.51 -2.23
N GLU A 93 14.87 4.35 -1.92
CA GLU A 93 16.15 3.99 -1.30
C GLU A 93 16.08 3.95 0.24
N GLY A 94 14.98 4.43 0.83
CA GLY A 94 14.76 4.49 2.28
C GLY A 94 15.21 5.80 2.93
N ASP A 95 15.68 6.79 2.16
CA ASP A 95 16.03 8.12 2.66
C ASP A 95 14.78 8.97 2.88
N TYR A 96 14.80 9.84 3.90
CA TYR A 96 13.74 10.82 4.13
C TYR A 96 13.96 12.07 3.30
N VAL A 97 13.05 12.33 2.35
CA VAL A 97 13.08 13.49 1.45
C VAL A 97 11.95 14.49 1.75
N PRO A 98 12.12 15.78 1.40
CA PRO A 98 11.07 16.78 1.62
C PRO A 98 9.75 16.45 0.91
N TYR A 99 8.63 16.67 1.61
CA TYR A 99 7.28 16.61 1.04
C TYR A 99 6.57 17.95 1.21
N LEU A 100 5.78 18.18 2.26
CA LEU A 100 5.27 19.54 2.55
C LEU A 100 6.39 20.52 2.91
N ALA A 101 7.46 20.04 3.56
CA ALA A 101 8.64 20.87 3.74
C ALA A 101 9.30 21.15 2.39
N LYS A 102 9.88 22.33 2.26
CA LYS A 102 10.77 22.72 1.17
C LYS A 102 12.19 22.19 1.38
N SER A 103 12.67 22.21 2.62
CA SER A 103 13.96 21.64 3.01
C SER A 103 13.92 21.15 4.45
N ILE A 104 14.81 20.20 4.75
CA ILE A 104 15.11 19.69 6.08
C ILE A 104 16.63 19.66 6.24
N ASP A 105 17.13 20.25 7.31
CA ASP A 105 18.55 20.32 7.66
C ASP A 105 18.71 20.01 9.16
N HIS A 106 19.90 19.60 9.58
CA HIS A 106 20.21 19.26 10.97
C HIS A 106 21.62 19.72 11.35
N ASN A 107 21.86 19.93 12.63
CA ASN A 107 23.22 20.15 13.13
C ASN A 107 24.03 18.84 13.18
N ASP A 108 25.35 18.93 13.41
CA ASP A 108 26.24 17.75 13.47
C ASP A 108 25.88 16.76 14.59
N ALA A 109 25.18 17.22 15.63
CA ALA A 109 24.74 16.41 16.77
C ALA A 109 23.37 15.73 16.54
N TYR A 110 22.65 16.07 15.48
CA TYR A 110 21.30 15.57 15.15
C TYR A 110 20.22 15.84 16.22
N ASP A 111 20.43 16.83 17.10
CA ASP A 111 19.47 17.22 18.14
C ASP A 111 18.69 18.51 17.81
N GLU A 112 19.10 19.24 16.78
CA GLU A 112 18.39 20.39 16.23
C GLU A 112 18.11 20.19 14.74
N TRP A 113 16.86 20.41 14.34
CA TRP A 113 16.40 20.23 12.97
C TRP A 113 15.72 21.51 12.47
N THR A 114 16.19 22.02 11.34
CA THR A 114 15.62 23.20 10.68
C THR A 114 14.80 22.77 9.47
N LEU A 115 13.50 23.02 9.51
CA LEU A 115 12.58 22.73 8.41
C LEU A 115 12.05 24.03 7.81
N THR A 116 12.25 24.22 6.50
CA THR A 116 11.66 25.34 5.77
C THR A 116 10.34 24.90 5.16
N LEU A 117 9.25 25.62 5.41
CA LEU A 117 7.93 25.33 4.82
C LEU A 117 7.76 26.00 3.44
N ARG A 118 6.78 25.53 2.66
CA ARG A 118 6.41 26.10 1.36
C ARG A 118 5.67 27.43 1.48
#